data_AF-A0A453QLD9-F1
#
_entry.id   AF-A0A453QLD9-F1
#
_cell.length_a   1.000
_cell.length_b   1.000
_cell.length_c   1.000
_cell.angle_alpha   90.00
_cell.angle_beta   90.00
_cell.angle_gamma   90.00
#
_symmetry.space_group_name_H-M   'P 1'
#
loop_
_entity.id
_entity.type
_entity.pdbx_description
1 polymer ?
#
loop_
_entity_poly.entity_id
_entity_poly.type
_entity_poly.pdbx_seq_one_letter_code
_entity_poly.pdbx_strand_id
1 'polypeptide(L)'
;MENEIWRIRWPVEVYGFIAARDNLDRNRNLLFSQTRDDPQILTQQDSFLQLTGPCRPIALIDPVVFEIQLKVKGTAECEDETLMARAFEYGYGFGEYGELACRRWAGNFCTLEITSALLSRTVAATIISADVIKGSWPGDYRGRVVARTANICFLSYYL
;
A
#
# COMPACT_ATOMS: atom_id res chain seq x y z
N MET A 1 -5.19 -20.18 -34.78
CA MET A 1 -4.31 -19.28 -33.99
C MET A 1 -5.08 -18.95 -32.73
N GLU A 2 -4.74 -19.63 -31.64
CA GLU A 2 -5.39 -19.38 -30.35
C GLU A 2 -5.00 -18.00 -29.85
N ASN A 3 -6.00 -17.21 -29.47
CA ASN A 3 -5.81 -15.92 -28.84
C ASN A 3 -5.10 -16.16 -27.51
N GLU A 4 -3.82 -15.81 -27.40
CA GLU A 4 -3.08 -15.78 -26.14
C GLU A 4 -3.70 -14.71 -25.24
N ILE A 5 -4.74 -15.10 -24.50
CA ILE A 5 -5.23 -14.36 -23.36
C ILE A 5 -4.10 -14.41 -22.33
N TRP A 6 -3.31 -13.35 -22.24
CA TRP A 6 -2.23 -13.21 -21.26
C TRP A 6 -2.80 -13.36 -19.85
N ARG A 7 -2.66 -14.57 -19.31
CA ARG A 7 -3.06 -14.94 -17.95
C ARG A 7 -1.83 -14.70 -17.07
N ILE A 8 -1.96 -13.86 -16.05
CA ILE A 8 -0.95 -13.74 -14.98
C ILE A 8 -0.55 -15.15 -14.53
N ARG A 9 0.75 -15.47 -14.65
CA ARG A 9 1.32 -16.71 -14.14
C ARG A 9 1.85 -16.44 -12.73
N TRP A 10 1.28 -17.13 -11.75
CA TRP A 10 1.73 -17.05 -10.35
C TRP A 10 2.99 -17.90 -10.14
N PRO A 11 3.91 -17.50 -9.24
CA PRO A 11 3.94 -16.23 -8.52
C PRO A 11 4.30 -15.05 -9.44
N VAL A 12 3.86 -13.83 -9.10
CA VAL A 12 4.21 -12.62 -9.86
C VAL A 12 5.14 -11.71 -9.07
N GLU A 13 6.18 -11.24 -9.74
CA GLU A 13 7.08 -10.20 -9.24
C GLU A 13 6.51 -8.83 -9.62
N VAL A 14 6.07 -8.05 -8.63
CA VAL A 14 5.47 -6.73 -8.84
C VAL A 14 6.41 -5.64 -8.34
N TYR A 15 6.63 -4.63 -9.17
CA TYR A 15 7.42 -3.46 -8.82
C TYR A 15 6.77 -2.16 -9.29
N GLY A 16 7.31 -1.03 -8.84
CA GLY A 16 6.78 0.31 -9.09
C GLY A 16 6.39 1.00 -7.79
N PHE A 17 5.42 1.92 -7.86
CA PHE A 17 5.03 2.71 -6.69
C PHE A 17 3.51 2.97 -6.60
N ILE A 18 3.08 3.18 -5.37
CA ILE A 18 1.82 3.82 -5.01
C ILE A 18 2.17 5.03 -4.16
N ALA A 19 1.71 6.21 -4.54
CA ALA A 19 1.95 7.44 -3.80
C ALA A 19 0.64 8.18 -3.53
N ALA A 20 0.56 8.85 -2.38
CA ALA A 20 -0.43 9.86 -2.10
C ALA A 20 0.22 11.26 -2.21
N ARG A 21 -0.53 12.24 -2.69
CA ARG A 21 -0.12 13.65 -2.75
C ARG A 21 -1.21 14.48 -2.11
N ASP A 22 -0.92 15.00 -0.93
CA ASP A 22 -1.72 16.04 -0.30
C ASP A 22 -1.27 17.43 -0.76
N ASN A 23 -2.09 18.44 -0.49
CA ASN A 23 -1.81 19.81 -0.90
C ASN A 23 -0.89 20.58 0.05
N LEU A 24 -0.35 19.93 1.09
CA LEU A 24 0.58 20.57 2.02
C LEU A 24 1.95 20.83 1.38
N ASP A 25 2.52 19.86 0.68
CA ASP A 25 3.81 20.00 -0.01
C ASP A 25 3.78 19.49 -1.47
N ARG A 26 2.67 18.85 -1.89
CA ARG A 26 2.46 18.21 -3.21
C ARG A 26 3.50 17.15 -3.60
N ASN A 27 4.39 16.78 -2.67
CA ASN A 27 5.39 15.75 -2.88
C ASN A 27 4.75 14.37 -2.80
N ARG A 28 5.30 13.40 -3.54
CA ARG A 28 4.88 12.00 -3.42
C ARG A 28 5.16 11.50 -2.01
N ASN A 29 4.11 11.10 -1.32
CA ASN A 29 4.18 10.32 -0.09
C ASN A 29 4.02 8.85 -0.47
N LEU A 30 5.14 8.13 -0.54
CA LEU A 30 5.16 6.74 -1.01
C LEU A 30 4.45 5.82 0.01
N LEU A 31 3.46 5.08 -0.46
CA LEU A 31 2.73 4.04 0.29
C LEU A 31 3.25 2.65 -0.05
N PHE A 32 3.77 2.49 -1.26
CA PHE A 32 4.46 1.32 -1.76
C PHE A 32 5.54 1.81 -2.72
N SER A 33 6.74 1.24 -2.64
CA SER A 33 7.83 1.55 -3.55
C SER A 33 8.76 0.35 -3.62
N GLN A 34 8.77 -0.34 -4.75
CA GLN A 34 9.68 -1.44 -5.03
C GLN A 34 10.36 -1.22 -6.37
N THR A 35 11.65 -1.52 -6.43
CA THR A 35 12.41 -1.42 -7.67
C THR A 35 12.27 -2.71 -8.48
N ARG A 36 12.68 -2.70 -9.74
CA ARG A 36 12.70 -3.91 -10.57
C ARG A 36 13.68 -4.96 -10.03
N ASP A 37 14.78 -4.50 -9.43
CA ASP A 37 15.82 -5.37 -8.86
C ASP A 37 15.38 -6.03 -7.55
N ASP A 38 14.48 -5.38 -6.80
CA ASP A 38 13.88 -5.88 -5.56
C ASP A 38 12.35 -5.82 -5.62
N PRO A 39 11.69 -6.66 -6.44
CA PRO A 39 10.23 -6.66 -6.58
C PRO A 39 9.56 -7.39 -5.41
N GLN A 40 8.32 -7.00 -5.09
CA GLN A 40 7.50 -7.80 -4.18
C GLN A 40 6.94 -9.02 -4.92
N ILE A 41 7.17 -10.22 -4.38
CA ILE A 41 6.57 -11.45 -4.89
C ILE A 41 5.17 -11.61 -4.32
N LEU A 42 4.17 -11.67 -5.21
CA LEU A 42 2.79 -12.02 -4.87
C LEU A 42 2.51 -13.47 -5.26
N THR A 43 1.74 -14.15 -4.42
CA THR A 43 1.30 -15.53 -4.64
C THR A 43 -0.22 -15.59 -4.70
N GLN A 44 -0.77 -16.72 -5.12
CA GLN A 44 -2.23 -16.90 -5.14
C GLN A 44 -2.81 -16.88 -3.71
N GLN A 45 -2.04 -17.32 -2.71
CA GLN A 45 -2.43 -17.34 -1.30
C GLN A 45 -2.25 -15.96 -0.64
N ASP A 46 -1.24 -15.20 -1.08
CA ASP A 46 -0.95 -13.85 -0.59
C ASP A 46 -0.75 -12.89 -1.78
N SER A 47 -1.85 -12.27 -2.19
CA SER A 47 -1.92 -11.41 -3.38
C SER A 47 -1.96 -9.92 -3.04
N PHE A 48 -1.64 -9.56 -1.79
CA PHE A 48 -1.69 -8.18 -1.32
C PHE A 48 -0.32 -7.50 -1.40
N LEU A 49 -0.31 -6.26 -1.88
CA LEU A 49 0.87 -5.40 -1.78
C LEU A 49 1.11 -5.02 -0.32
N GLN A 50 2.35 -5.18 0.12
CA GLN A 50 2.77 -4.77 1.44
C GLN A 50 3.09 -3.28 1.40
N LEU A 51 2.16 -2.47 1.90
CA LEU A 51 2.38 -1.04 2.01
C LEU A 51 3.48 -0.76 3.03
N THR A 52 4.47 0.05 2.65
CA THR A 52 5.53 0.53 3.55
C THR A 52 5.02 1.56 4.55
N GLY A 53 3.75 1.97 4.42
CA GLY A 53 3.16 3.08 5.13
C GLY A 53 3.65 4.42 4.58
N PRO A 54 2.89 5.51 4.81
CA PRO A 54 3.31 6.82 4.35
C PRO A 54 4.51 7.34 5.17
N CYS A 55 5.46 7.99 4.52
CA CYS A 55 6.60 8.63 5.17
C CYS A 55 6.20 9.83 6.05
N ARG A 56 5.02 10.42 5.80
CA ARG A 56 4.45 11.54 6.56
C ARG A 56 2.92 11.41 6.70
N PRO A 57 2.26 12.11 7.63
CA PRO A 57 0.80 12.17 7.64
C PRO A 57 0.24 12.68 6.30
N ILE A 58 -0.86 12.09 5.85
CA ILE A 58 -1.59 12.55 4.65
C ILE A 58 -2.73 13.44 5.14
N ALA A 59 -2.64 14.74 4.83
CA ALA A 59 -3.65 15.69 5.24
C ALA A 59 -4.81 15.77 4.22
N LEU A 60 -6.00 15.38 4.65
CA LEU A 60 -7.23 15.53 3.86
C LEU A 60 -7.89 16.90 4.12
N ILE A 61 -7.15 17.98 3.87
CA ILE A 61 -7.70 19.36 3.86
C ILE A 61 -8.32 19.65 2.50
N ASP A 62 -7.61 19.25 1.45
CA ASP A 62 -8.02 19.28 0.05
C ASP A 62 -7.97 17.85 -0.51
N PRO A 63 -8.52 17.59 -1.71
CA PRO A 63 -8.42 16.29 -2.34
C PRO A 63 -6.97 15.80 -2.44
N VAL A 64 -6.75 14.59 -1.95
CA VAL A 64 -5.48 13.86 -2.05
C VAL A 64 -5.45 13.14 -3.38
N VAL A 65 -4.39 13.33 -4.16
CA VAL A 65 -4.19 12.60 -5.40
C VAL A 65 -3.45 11.30 -5.10
N PHE A 66 -4.04 10.16 -5.44
CA PHE A 66 -3.34 8.89 -5.46
C PHE A 66 -2.76 8.66 -6.85
N GLU A 67 -1.48 8.31 -6.91
CA GLU A 67 -0.72 8.01 -8.11
C GLU A 67 -0.19 6.58 -8.03
N ILE A 68 -0.54 5.74 -9.01
CA ILE A 68 -0.22 4.32 -9.04
C ILE A 68 0.49 4.01 -10.35
N GLN A 69 1.67 3.42 -10.26
CA GLN A 69 2.41 2.87 -11.38
C GLN A 69 3.00 1.54 -10.95
N LEU A 70 2.36 0.45 -11.34
CA LEU A 70 2.74 -0.91 -11.01
C LEU A 70 2.97 -1.72 -12.28
N LYS A 71 4.01 -2.54 -12.26
CA LYS A 71 4.41 -3.43 -13.34
C LYS A 71 4.65 -4.84 -12.82
N VAL A 72 4.41 -5.82 -13.68
CA VAL A 72 4.86 -7.19 -13.50
C VAL A 72 6.21 -7.33 -14.20
N LYS A 73 7.20 -7.83 -13.48
CA LYS A 73 8.54 -8.07 -14.01
C LYS A 73 8.53 -9.25 -14.99
N GLY A 74 9.03 -9.00 -16.19
CA GLY A 74 9.36 -10.03 -17.18
C GLY A 74 10.81 -10.49 -17.06
N THR A 75 11.22 -11.43 -17.91
CA THR A 75 12.61 -11.91 -17.93
C THR A 75 13.58 -10.79 -18.31
N ALA A 76 13.18 -9.92 -19.23
CA ALA A 76 13.87 -8.68 -19.59
C ALA A 76 12.97 -7.45 -19.41
N GLU A 77 13.55 -6.24 -19.32
CA GLU A 77 12.78 -4.99 -19.15
C GLU A 77 11.75 -4.74 -20.25
N CYS A 78 12.04 -5.18 -21.48
CA CYS A 78 11.13 -5.06 -22.62
C CYS A 78 9.92 -6.00 -22.52
N GLU A 79 9.95 -6.99 -21.63
CA GLU A 79 8.87 -7.94 -21.36
C GLU A 79 8.09 -7.56 -20.09
N ASP A 80 8.45 -6.45 -19.44
CA ASP A 80 7.73 -5.98 -18.26
C ASP A 80 6.34 -5.47 -18.67
N GLU A 81 5.31 -5.97 -17.99
CA GLU A 81 3.93 -5.67 -18.30
C GLU A 81 3.33 -4.67 -17.33
N THR A 82 2.49 -3.76 -17.84
CA THR A 82 1.81 -2.79 -16.96
C THR A 82 0.67 -3.48 -16.22
N LEU A 83 0.81 -3.59 -14.90
CA LEU A 83 -0.23 -4.10 -14.01
C LEU A 83 -1.31 -3.05 -13.79
N MET A 84 -0.89 -1.82 -13.44
CA MET A 84 -1.78 -0.68 -13.21
C MET A 84 -1.02 0.64 -13.39
N ALA A 85 -1.56 1.54 -14.21
CA ALA A 85 -1.09 2.92 -14.31
C ALA A 85 -2.29 3.86 -14.20
N ARG A 86 -2.44 4.56 -13.07
CA ARG A 86 -3.61 5.40 -12.80
C ARG A 86 -3.31 6.52 -11.81
N ALA A 87 -4.01 7.64 -11.96
CA ALA A 87 -4.11 8.65 -10.93
C ALA A 87 -5.60 8.99 -10.66
N PHE A 88 -5.96 9.27 -9.41
CA PHE A 88 -7.30 9.70 -9.04
C PHE A 88 -7.29 10.57 -7.79
N GLU A 89 -8.31 11.42 -7.65
CA GLU A 89 -8.50 12.28 -6.48
C GLU A 89 -9.37 11.61 -5.41
N TYR A 90 -9.04 11.87 -4.15
CA TYR A 90 -9.74 11.41 -2.97
C TYR A 90 -9.98 12.60 -2.04
N GLY A 91 -11.24 13.05 -1.88
CA GLY A 91 -11.54 14.10 -0.89
C GLY A 91 -12.81 14.95 -1.13
N TYR A 92 -13.42 14.93 -2.31
CA TYR A 92 -14.68 15.67 -2.52
C TYR A 92 -15.90 14.93 -1.95
N GLY A 93 -16.25 15.18 -0.69
CA GLY A 93 -17.57 14.83 -0.13
C GLY A 93 -17.83 13.34 0.13
N PHE A 94 -16.80 12.54 0.41
CA PHE A 94 -16.96 11.10 0.56
C PHE A 94 -16.81 10.64 2.02
N GLY A 95 -17.95 10.31 2.64
CA GLY A 95 -18.06 9.41 3.78
C GLY A 95 -18.17 10.09 5.15
N GLU A 96 -18.92 9.44 6.05
CA GLU A 96 -18.91 9.77 7.47
C GLU A 96 -17.57 9.35 8.09
N TYR A 97 -17.14 10.07 9.14
CA TYR A 97 -15.95 9.70 9.89
C TYR A 97 -16.08 8.29 10.48
N GLY A 98 -15.03 7.48 10.33
CA GLY A 98 -14.99 6.10 10.83
C GLY A 98 -15.55 5.05 9.89
N GLU A 99 -16.09 5.43 8.72
CA GLU A 99 -16.56 4.47 7.72
C GLU A 99 -15.44 4.05 6.76
N LEU A 100 -15.39 2.76 6.43
CA LEU A 100 -14.47 2.22 5.42
C LEU A 100 -15.03 2.49 4.02
N ALA A 101 -14.36 3.37 3.28
CA ALA A 101 -14.53 3.54 1.85
C ALA A 101 -13.64 2.54 1.09
N CYS A 102 -14.28 1.60 0.40
CA CYS A 102 -13.64 0.69 -0.54
C CYS A 102 -13.82 1.20 -1.97
N ARG A 103 -12.72 1.36 -2.70
CA ARG A 103 -12.74 1.72 -4.12
C ARG A 103 -12.01 0.66 -4.93
N ARG A 104 -12.59 0.33 -6.09
CA ARG A 104 -12.07 -0.70 -6.99
C ARG A 104 -11.83 -0.12 -8.36
N TRP A 105 -10.71 -0.51 -8.95
CA TRP A 105 -10.35 -0.15 -10.30
C TRP A 105 -9.89 -1.38 -11.06
N ALA A 106 -10.57 -1.67 -12.18
CA ALA A 106 -10.08 -2.65 -13.14
C ALA A 106 -8.79 -2.11 -13.78
N GLY A 107 -7.72 -2.88 -13.65
CA GLY A 107 -6.48 -2.75 -14.42
C GLY A 107 -6.47 -3.76 -15.56
N ASN A 108 -5.33 -3.86 -16.26
CA ASN A 108 -5.20 -4.72 -17.43
C ASN A 108 -5.32 -6.21 -17.05
N PHE A 109 -4.76 -6.57 -15.90
CA PHE A 109 -4.67 -7.96 -15.46
C PHE A 109 -5.14 -8.18 -14.01
N CYS A 110 -5.46 -7.12 -13.27
CA CYS A 110 -5.90 -7.20 -11.88
C CYS A 110 -6.97 -6.17 -11.57
N THR A 111 -7.67 -6.36 -10.45
CA THR A 111 -8.48 -5.29 -9.85
C THR A 111 -7.72 -4.75 -8.66
N LEU A 112 -7.40 -3.46 -8.68
CA LEU A 112 -6.86 -2.79 -7.49
C LEU A 112 -8.03 -2.40 -6.59
N GLU A 113 -8.00 -2.90 -5.35
CA GLU A 113 -8.90 -2.49 -4.29
C GLU A 113 -8.13 -1.64 -3.28
N ILE A 114 -8.61 -0.42 -3.04
CA ILE A 114 -8.11 0.43 -1.95
C ILE A 114 -9.23 0.60 -0.95
N THR A 115 -8.95 0.17 0.28
CA THR A 115 -9.81 0.37 1.44
C THR A 115 -9.18 1.45 2.32
N SER A 116 -9.97 2.47 2.62
CA SER A 116 -9.53 3.66 3.34
C SER A 116 -10.63 4.07 4.32
N ALA A 117 -10.29 4.73 5.42
CA ALA A 117 -11.30 5.32 6.28
C ALA A 117 -10.83 6.68 6.78
N LEU A 118 -11.78 7.62 6.83
CA LEU A 118 -11.53 8.97 7.28
C LEU A 118 -11.66 9.04 8.80
N LEU A 119 -10.62 9.53 9.46
CA LEU A 119 -10.63 9.72 10.90
C LEU A 119 -10.68 11.21 11.24
N SER A 120 -11.63 11.61 12.08
CA SER A 120 -11.66 12.96 12.64
C SER A 120 -10.66 13.06 13.80
N ARG A 121 -10.03 14.24 13.94
CA ARG A 121 -9.19 14.59 15.09
C ARG A 121 -8.08 13.56 15.35
N THR A 122 -7.41 13.10 14.31
CA THR A 122 -6.27 12.18 14.44
C THR A 122 -5.07 12.84 15.09
N VAL A 123 -4.31 12.04 15.82
CA VAL A 123 -2.98 12.40 16.31
C VAL A 123 -1.99 11.46 15.64
N ALA A 124 -0.93 12.00 15.05
CA ALA A 124 0.17 11.19 14.54
C ALA A 124 0.95 10.64 15.73
N ALA A 125 1.14 9.31 15.76
CA ALA A 125 1.98 8.65 16.76
C ALA A 125 3.11 7.92 16.03
N THR A 126 4.35 8.20 16.44
CA THR A 126 5.55 7.53 15.93
C THR A 126 6.13 6.68 17.04
N ILE A 127 6.26 5.37 16.80
CA ILE A 127 7.00 4.49 17.70
C ILE A 127 8.48 4.60 17.32
N ILE A 128 9.30 5.15 18.22
CA ILE A 128 10.73 5.39 17.96
C ILE A 128 11.55 4.14 18.27
N SER A 129 11.26 3.48 19.38
CA SER A 129 11.85 2.19 19.75
C SER A 129 10.89 1.39 20.61
N ALA A 130 11.11 0.08 20.67
CA ALA A 130 10.47 -0.83 21.60
C ALA A 130 11.55 -1.72 22.21
N ASP A 131 11.87 -1.47 23.48
CA ASP A 131 13.00 -2.10 24.16
C ASP A 131 12.53 -3.01 25.30
N VAL A 132 13.18 -4.16 25.45
CA VAL A 132 12.95 -5.07 26.58
C VAL A 132 13.75 -4.57 27.78
N ILE A 133 13.09 -3.83 28.67
CA ILE A 133 13.75 -3.25 29.86
C ILE A 133 13.97 -4.26 31.00
N LYS A 134 13.34 -5.45 30.93
CA LYS A 134 13.50 -6.51 31.93
C LYS A 134 13.22 -7.89 31.34
N GLY A 135 14.09 -8.86 31.66
CA GLY A 135 14.02 -10.23 31.16
C GLY A 135 14.75 -10.40 29.82
N SER A 136 14.82 -11.64 29.34
CA SER A 136 15.42 -12.00 28.05
C SER A 136 14.34 -12.25 27.01
N TRP A 137 14.53 -11.72 25.80
CA TRP A 137 13.69 -12.06 24.65
C TRP A 137 13.93 -13.52 24.24
N PRO A 138 12.90 -14.39 24.22
CA PRO A 138 13.08 -15.78 23.82
C PRO A 138 13.40 -15.86 22.33
N GLY A 139 14.52 -16.51 21.98
CA GLY A 139 15.13 -16.46 20.64
C GLY A 139 14.24 -16.94 19.49
N ASP A 140 13.24 -17.77 19.77
CA ASP A 140 12.34 -18.34 18.76
C ASP A 140 11.08 -17.49 18.52
N TYR A 141 10.94 -16.35 19.19
CA TYR A 141 9.74 -15.51 19.11
C TYR A 141 10.01 -14.23 18.34
N ARG A 142 9.04 -13.81 17.52
CA ARG A 142 9.04 -12.48 16.89
C ARG A 142 8.11 -11.54 17.64
N GLY A 143 8.59 -10.33 17.88
CA GLY A 143 7.83 -9.29 18.57
C GLY A 143 6.98 -8.54 17.57
N ARG A 144 5.71 -8.30 17.88
CA ARG A 144 4.83 -7.49 17.04
C ARG A 144 4.31 -6.31 17.83
N VAL A 145 4.78 -5.11 17.49
CA VAL A 145 4.21 -3.88 18.01
C VAL A 145 3.05 -3.47 17.10
N VAL A 146 1.86 -3.34 17.69
CA VAL A 146 0.65 -2.96 16.95
C VAL A 146 0.13 -1.65 17.52
N ALA A 147 0.07 -0.62 16.68
CA ALA A 147 -0.67 0.60 16.99
C ALA A 147 -2.10 0.44 16.45
N ARG A 148 -3.10 0.79 17.28
CA ARG A 148 -4.51 0.76 16.90
C ARG A 148 -5.13 2.10 17.18
N THR A 149 -5.91 2.62 16.23
CA THR A 149 -6.83 3.71 16.51
C THR A 149 -8.13 3.12 17.03
N ALA A 150 -8.84 3.81 17.93
CA ALA A 150 -10.10 3.30 18.50
C ALA A 150 -11.20 3.05 17.43
N ASN A 151 -11.08 3.68 16.26
CA ASN A 151 -12.11 3.71 15.23
C ASN A 151 -11.80 2.90 13.97
N ILE A 152 -10.56 2.43 13.73
CA ILE A 152 -10.21 1.58 12.57
C ILE A 152 -9.15 0.54 12.97
N CYS A 153 -9.38 -0.71 12.54
CA CYS A 153 -8.46 -1.83 12.73
C CYS A 153 -7.32 -1.86 11.69
N PHE A 154 -6.09 -1.95 12.23
CA PHE A 154 -4.82 -2.42 11.65
C PHE A 154 -3.90 -1.43 10.91
N LEU A 155 -2.79 -1.07 11.58
CA LEU A 155 -1.47 -0.89 10.98
C LEU A 155 -0.53 -1.88 11.70
N SER A 156 0.09 -2.78 10.93
CA SER A 156 1.00 -3.80 11.46
C SER A 156 2.41 -3.49 10.95
N TYR A 157 3.37 -3.34 11.86
CA TYR A 157 4.80 -3.27 11.52
C TYR A 157 5.47 -4.57 12.00
N TYR A 158 6.31 -5.15 11.14
CA TYR A 158 7.08 -6.35 11.47
C TYR A 158 8.45 -5.94 12.02
N LEU A 159 8.84 -6.52 13.16
CA LEU A 159 10.22 -6.54 13.67
C LEU A 159 10.79 -7.95 13.47
#